data_AF-A0A2T6FE59-F1
#
_entry.id   AF-A0A2T6FE59-F1
#
_cell.length_a   1.000
_cell.length_b   1.000
_cell.length_c   1.000
_cell.angle_alpha   90.00
_cell.angle_beta   90.00
_cell.angle_gamma   90.00
#
_symmetry.space_group_name_H-M   'P 1'
#
loop_
_entity.id
_entity.type
_entity.pdbx_description
1 polymer ?
#
loop_
_entity_poly.entity_id
_entity_poly.type
_entity_poly.pdbx_seq_one_letter_code
_entity_poly.pdbx_strand_id
1 'polypeptide(L)' 'METIEIKLPYSEVTLVLDALRHYINYIENVNESEIDEDTLADLLNDNENVKAVEKQISSLYSEKFGEY' A
#
# COMPACT_ATOMS: atom_id res chain seq x y z
N MET A 1 -30.64 -25.42 -6.34
CA MET A 1 -30.07 -24.11 -6.68
C MET A 1 -28.59 -24.21 -6.40
N GLU A 2 -27.76 -24.16 -7.44
CA GLU A 2 -26.32 -24.04 -7.26
C GLU A 2 -26.03 -22.63 -6.76
N THR A 3 -25.27 -22.53 -5.66
CA THR A 3 -24.73 -21.27 -5.19
C THR A 3 -23.76 -20.79 -6.26
N ILE A 4 -24.13 -19.76 -7.02
CA ILE A 4 -23.17 -19.07 -7.87
C ILE A 4 -22.25 -18.31 -6.90
N GLU A 5 -21.06 -18.85 -6.66
CA GLU A 5 -19.99 -18.13 -5.97
C GLU A 5 -19.49 -17.00 -6.88
N ILE A 6 -20.21 -15.88 -6.87
CA ILE A 6 -19.75 -14.66 -7.48
C ILE A 6 -18.68 -14.07 -6.54
N LYS A 7 -17.40 -14.36 -6.80
CA LYS A 7 -16.29 -13.55 -6.28
C LYS A 7 -16.41 -12.16 -6.90
N LEU A 8 -17.08 -11.24 -6.19
CA LEU A 8 -17.08 -9.82 -6.52
C LEU A 8 -15.61 -9.32 -6.57
N PRO A 9 -15.26 -8.39 -7.47
CA PRO A 9 -13.87 -8.15 -7.82
C PRO A 9 -13.13 -7.53 -6.63
N TYR A 10 -12.05 -8.20 -6.23
CA TYR A 10 -11.04 -7.77 -5.26
C TYR A 10 -10.42 -6.39 -5.59
N SER A 11 -10.75 -5.81 -6.75
CA SER A 11 -9.93 -4.87 -7.50
C SER A 11 -9.68 -3.53 -6.81
N GLU A 12 -10.64 -2.95 -6.10
CA GLU A 12 -10.51 -1.57 -5.61
C GLU A 12 -9.55 -1.46 -4.42
N VAL A 13 -9.65 -2.37 -3.44
CA VAL A 13 -8.74 -2.38 -2.28
C VAL A 13 -7.36 -2.86 -2.70
N THR A 14 -7.27 -3.84 -3.61
CA THR A 14 -5.97 -4.28 -4.14
C THR A 14 -5.30 -3.17 -4.94
N LEU A 15 -6.04 -2.38 -5.73
CA LEU A 15 -5.50 -1.21 -6.43
C LEU A 15 -4.95 -0.17 -5.45
N VAL A 16 -5.66 0.08 -4.34
CA VAL A 16 -5.18 0.99 -3.29
C VAL A 16 -3.91 0.44 -2.64
N LEU A 17 -3.88 -0.84 -2.27
CA LEU A 17 -2.69 -1.48 -1.69
C LEU A 17 -1.50 -1.46 -2.65
N ASP A 18 -1.72 -1.77 -3.93
CA ASP A 18 -0.68 -1.71 -4.97
C ASP A 18 -0.15 -0.28 -5.16
N ALA A 19 -1.03 0.73 -5.15
CA ALA A 19 -0.62 2.12 -5.24
C ALA A 19 0.22 2.57 -4.02
N LEU A 20 -0.18 2.17 -2.81
CA LEU A 20 0.57 2.43 -1.58
C LEU A 20 1.96 1.78 -1.64
N ARG A 21 2.04 0.51 -2.03
CA ARG A 21 3.30 -0.23 -2.19
C ARG A 21 4.20 0.37 -3.25
N HIS A 22 3.63 0.82 -4.37
CA HIS A 22 4.38 1.51 -5.41
C HIS A 22 4.97 2.82 -4.87
N TYR A 23 4.21 3.59 -4.09
CA TYR A 23 4.71 4.84 -3.49
C TYR A 23 5.79 4.60 -2.44
N ILE A 24 5.63 3.59 -1.57
CA ILE A 24 6.66 3.15 -0.63
C ILE A 24 7.96 2.81 -1.38
N ASN A 25 7.85 1.98 -2.42
CA ASN A 25 9.01 1.56 -3.21
C ASN A 25 9.66 2.74 -3.94
N TYR A 26 8.89 3.71 -4.42
CA TYR A 26 9.43 4.94 -5.01
C TYR A 26 10.30 5.71 -4.00
N ILE A 27 9.82 5.90 -2.77
CA ILE A 27 10.57 6.62 -1.73
C ILE A 27 11.82 5.84 -1.33
N GLU A 28 11.73 4.52 -1.14
CA GLU A 28 12.86 3.68 -0.73
C GLU A 28 13.98 3.59 -1.77
N ASN A 29 13.66 3.87 -3.05
CA ASN A 29 14.63 3.86 -4.15
C ASN A 29 14.92 5.26 -4.68
N VAL A 30 14.53 6.31 -3.95
CA VAL A 30 14.78 7.68 -4.39
C VAL A 30 16.29 7.97 -4.37
N ASN A 31 16.80 8.66 -5.38
CA ASN A 31 18.20 9.04 -5.40
C ASN A 31 18.44 10.21 -4.44
N GLU A 32 18.97 9.91 -3.26
CA GLU A 32 19.28 10.90 -2.20
C GLU A 32 20.19 12.04 -2.68
N SER A 33 21.00 11.82 -3.73
CA SER A 33 21.88 12.87 -4.28
C SER A 33 21.17 13.88 -5.18
N GLU A 34 19.92 13.63 -5.57
CA GLU A 34 19.10 14.49 -6.43
C GLU A 34 18.05 15.30 -5.66
N ILE A 35 17.95 15.09 -4.35
CA ILE A 35 16.93 15.68 -3.47
C ILE A 35 17.62 16.41 -2.32
N ASP A 36 17.10 17.56 -1.91
CA ASP A 36 17.60 18.27 -0.75
C ASP A 36 17.26 17.54 0.56
N GLU A 37 18.07 17.77 1.60
CA GLU A 37 17.97 17.07 2.88
C GLU A 37 16.59 17.22 3.56
N ASP A 38 15.99 18.41 3.49
CA ASP A 38 14.69 18.68 4.09
C ASP A 38 13.59 17.87 3.38
N THR A 39 13.58 17.88 2.05
CA THR A 39 12.63 17.10 1.25
C THR A 39 12.81 15.59 1.47
N LEU A 40 14.06 15.11 1.58
CA LEU A 40 14.33 13.71 1.88
C LEU A 40 13.80 13.30 3.26
N ALA A 41 14.00 14.15 4.27
CA ALA A 41 13.50 13.91 5.62
C ALA A 41 11.96 13.84 5.66
N ASP A 42 11.29 14.75 4.96
CA ASP A 42 9.82 14.74 4.83
C ASP A 42 9.33 13.46 4.13
N LEU A 43 9.96 13.07 3.02
CA LEU A 43 9.61 11.85 2.29
C LEU A 43 9.78 10.59 3.15
N LEU A 44 10.86 10.49 3.92
CA LEU A 44 11.09 9.35 4.81
C LEU A 44 10.07 9.28 5.95
N ASN A 45 9.67 10.43 6.52
CA ASN A 45 8.61 10.49 7.53
C ASN A 45 7.26 10.07 6.94
N ASP A 46 6.92 10.60 5.77
CA ASP A 46 5.70 10.21 5.05
C ASP A 46 5.69 8.71 4.71
N ASN A 47 6.85 8.14 4.34
CA ASN A 47 6.97 6.72 4.02
C ASN A 47 6.54 5.83 5.21
N GLU A 48 6.96 6.17 6.42
CA GLU A 48 6.58 5.40 7.62
C GLU A 48 5.07 5.49 7.90
N ASN A 49 4.47 6.66 7.67
CA ASN A 49 3.01 6.82 7.78
C ASN A 49 2.28 5.99 6.71
N VAL A 50 2.77 5.97 5.47
CA VAL A 50 2.19 5.20 4.37
C VAL A 50 2.30 3.69 4.63
N LYS A 51 3.44 3.21 5.14
CA LYS A 51 3.63 1.81 5.56
C LYS A 51 2.63 1.41 6.64
N ALA A 52 2.38 2.28 7.62
CA ALA A 52 1.40 2.01 8.67
C ALA A 52 -0.02 1.87 8.10
N VAL A 53 -0.40 2.73 7.15
CA VAL A 53 -1.71 2.68 6.47
C VAL A 53 -1.84 1.42 5.62
N GLU A 54 -0.82 1.07 4.82
CA GLU A 54 -0.79 -0.16 4.03
C GLU A 54 -1.02 -1.38 4.93
N LYS A 55 -0.30 -1.45 6.05
CA LYS A 55 -0.39 -2.56 7.00
C LYS A 55 -1.78 -2.67 7.64
N GLN A 56 -2.39 -1.55 7.99
CA GLN A 56 -3.74 -1.54 8.56
C GLN A 56 -4.77 -2.04 7.54
N ILE A 57 -4.71 -1.53 6.31
CA ILE A 57 -5.64 -1.94 5.24
C ILE A 57 -5.44 -3.41 4.89
N SER A 58 -4.20 -3.87 4.72
CA SER A 58 -3.90 -5.27 4.38
C SER A 58 -4.34 -6.24 5.48
N SER A 59 -4.15 -5.89 6.76
CA SER A 59 -4.62 -6.69 7.89
C SER A 59 -6.15 -6.80 7.92
N LEU A 60 -6.87 -5.67 7.81
CA LEU A 60 -8.34 -5.66 7.81
C LEU A 60 -8.90 -6.42 6.61
N TYR A 61 -8.23 -6.30 5.46
CA TYR A 61 -8.61 -7.01 4.25
C TYR A 61 -8.41 -8.52 4.40
N SER A 62 -7.25 -8.93 4.95
CA SER A 62 -6.90 -10.33 5.13
C SER A 62 -7.83 -11.04 6.12
N GLU A 63 -8.25 -10.35 7.17
CA GLU A 63 -9.24 -10.86 8.13
C GLU A 63 -10.59 -11.16 7.46
N LYS A 64 -11.00 -10.32 6.50
CA LYS A 64 -12.31 -10.41 5.86
C LYS A 64 -12.35 -11.36 4.66
N PHE A 65 -11.24 -11.51 3.94
CA PHE A 65 -11.20 -12.19 2.65
C PHE A 65 -10.13 -13.30 2.51
N GLY A 66 -9.32 -13.53 3.56
CA GLY A 66 -8.17 -14.45 3.54
C GLY A 66 -6.86 -13.75 3.15
N GLU A 67 -5.72 -14.45 3.26
CA GLU A 67 -4.40 -13.88 2.95
C GLU A 67 -4.37 -13.20 1.57
N TYR A 68 -3.82 -11.98 1.58
CA TYR A 68 -3.52 -11.16 0.41
C TYR A 68 -2.04 -11.23 0.06
#